data_AF-A0A954DWQ7-F1
#
_entry.id   AF-A0A954DWQ7-F1
#
_cell.length_a   1.000
_cell.length_b   1.000
_cell.length_c   1.000
_cell.angle_alpha   90.00
_cell.angle_beta   90.00
_cell.angle_gamma   90.00
#
_symmetry.space_group_name_H-M   'P 1'
#
loop_
_entity.id
_entity.type
_entity.pdbx_description
1 polymer ?
#
loop_
_entity_poly.entity_id
_entity_poly.type
_entity_poly.pdbx_seq_one_letter_code
_entity_poly.pdbx_strand_id
1 'polypeptide(L)'
;MSAPRTTSGRPHGLLILIAVVGVGMLASIGLLRWGWTRVEAADERLHALREAAPKDPMVRVDKWLLYSEPQIQNRLAKLRFSSLHPGLITHRVVRTDGPAEIWGVDLSGAHPARIEREGLVVTVVLPEPRLLGHGELSGMNADLVPDYQADSKIPDPKERAQLLCEHFLGGLREAFEKDIEGAQLLFRFEGQGAAAPATGDERG
;
A
#
# COMPACT_ATOMS: atom_id res chain seq x y z
N MET A 1 22.30 66.76 -22.88
CA MET A 1 22.33 65.78 -23.97
C MET A 1 23.56 64.91 -23.78
N SER A 2 23.39 63.70 -23.24
CA SER A 2 24.47 62.72 -23.09
C SER A 2 24.19 61.56 -24.02
N ALA A 3 25.12 61.31 -24.94
CA ALA A 3 25.03 60.27 -25.95
C ALA A 3 25.14 58.85 -25.34
N PRO A 4 24.47 57.84 -25.92
CA PRO A 4 24.45 56.48 -25.40
C PRO A 4 25.81 55.82 -25.54
N ARG A 5 26.33 55.25 -24.44
CA ARG A 5 27.51 54.37 -24.47
C ARG A 5 27.10 53.05 -25.12
N THR A 6 27.63 52.79 -26.30
CA THR A 6 27.60 51.46 -26.92
C THR A 6 28.55 50.54 -26.15
N THR A 7 27.99 49.65 -25.35
CA THR A 7 28.73 48.54 -24.74
C THR A 7 29.13 47.57 -25.84
N SER A 8 30.41 47.56 -26.24
CA SER A 8 30.94 46.51 -27.09
C SER A 8 30.98 45.21 -26.28
N GLY A 9 29.99 44.34 -26.51
CA GLY A 9 29.93 43.02 -25.91
C GLY A 9 31.13 42.20 -26.40
N ARG A 10 32.11 41.97 -25.53
CA ARG A 10 33.29 41.15 -25.84
C ARG A 10 32.83 39.71 -26.19
N PRO A 11 33.23 39.15 -27.35
CA PRO A 11 32.75 37.87 -27.87
C PRO A 11 33.09 36.66 -26.99
N HIS A 12 33.98 36.84 -26.02
CA HIS A 12 34.42 35.79 -25.10
C HIS A 12 33.31 35.38 -24.12
N GLY A 13 32.43 36.30 -23.71
CA GLY A 13 31.32 35.98 -22.82
C GLY A 13 30.31 35.02 -23.45
N LEU A 14 30.06 35.20 -24.76
CA LEU A 14 29.17 34.33 -25.52
C LEU A 14 29.78 32.93 -25.73
N LEU A 15 31.08 32.85 -26.01
CA LEU A 15 31.78 31.57 -26.16
C LEU A 15 31.80 30.76 -24.86
N ILE A 16 32.01 31.41 -23.71
CA ILE A 16 31.94 30.74 -22.40
C ILE A 16 30.53 30.21 -22.14
N LEU A 17 29.49 30.99 -22.45
CA LEU A 17 28.10 30.56 -22.29
C LEU A 17 27.78 29.33 -23.15
N ILE A 18 28.19 29.34 -24.43
CA ILE A 18 28.01 28.20 -25.34
C ILE A 18 28.74 26.95 -24.82
N ALA A 19 29.96 27.11 -24.32
CA ALA A 19 30.73 25.99 -23.76
C ALA A 19 30.04 25.38 -22.53
N VAL A 20 29.55 26.21 -21.60
CA VAL A 20 28.85 25.73 -20.39
C VAL A 20 27.55 25.00 -20.76
N VAL A 21 26.75 25.55 -21.68
CA VAL A 21 25.52 24.91 -22.15
C VAL A 21 25.82 23.59 -22.87
N GLY A 22 26.85 23.57 -23.73
CA GLY A 22 27.28 22.37 -24.44
C GLY A 22 27.71 21.24 -23.49
N VAL A 23 28.49 21.56 -22.45
CA VAL A 23 28.88 20.58 -21.43
C VAL A 23 27.68 20.04 -20.67
N GLY A 24 26.73 20.90 -20.27
CA GLY A 24 25.51 20.48 -19.59
C GLY A 24 24.62 19.55 -20.43
N MET A 25 24.47 19.84 -21.73
CA MET A 25 23.70 18.98 -22.64
C MET A 25 24.39 17.64 -22.89
N LEU A 26 25.71 17.62 -23.09
CA LEU A 26 26.47 16.39 -23.29
C LEU A 26 26.45 15.48 -22.05
N ALA A 27 26.58 16.06 -20.85
CA ALA A 27 26.44 15.32 -19.61
C ALA A 27 25.05 14.70 -19.47
N SER A 28 24.00 15.45 -19.81
CA SER A 28 22.61 14.98 -19.76
C SER A 28 22.34 13.84 -20.75
N ILE A 29 22.86 13.93 -21.98
CA ILE A 29 22.77 12.88 -22.99
C ILE A 29 23.50 11.60 -22.54
N GLY A 30 24.69 11.74 -21.95
CA GLY A 30 25.45 10.62 -21.41
C GLY A 30 24.70 9.89 -20.29
N LEU A 31 24.07 10.65 -19.39
CA LEU A 31 23.27 10.12 -18.28
C LEU A 31 22.01 9.40 -18.77
N LEU A 32 21.31 9.97 -19.75
CA LEU A 32 20.14 9.35 -20.38
C LEU A 32 20.52 8.06 -21.11
N ARG A 33 21.62 8.06 -21.86
CA ARG A 33 22.11 6.88 -22.59
C ARG A 33 22.53 5.76 -21.63
N TRP A 34 23.18 6.09 -20.52
CA TRP A 34 23.52 5.12 -19.47
C TRP A 34 22.28 4.58 -18.74
N GLY A 35 21.25 5.42 -18.56
CA GLY A 35 19.94 4.98 -18.08
C GLY A 35 19.26 4.01 -19.05
N TRP A 36 19.28 4.30 -20.35
CA TRP A 36 18.67 3.46 -21.38
C TRP A 36 19.28 2.07 -21.48
N THR A 37 20.60 1.92 -21.42
CA THR A 37 21.21 0.58 -21.45
C THR A 37 20.82 -0.28 -20.24
N ARG A 38 20.56 0.34 -19.08
CA ARG A 38 20.02 -0.37 -17.91
C ARG A 38 18.55 -0.76 -18.10
N VAL A 39 17.77 0.05 -18.80
CA VAL A 39 16.36 -0.25 -19.13
C VAL A 39 16.29 -1.38 -20.16
N GLU A 40 17.09 -1.35 -21.22
CA GLU A 40 17.16 -2.43 -22.22
C GLU A 40 17.57 -3.76 -21.58
N ALA A 41 18.63 -3.75 -20.76
CA ALA A 41 19.06 -4.95 -20.04
C ALA A 41 18.01 -5.44 -19.02
N ALA A 42 17.19 -4.54 -18.46
CA ALA A 42 16.07 -4.92 -17.60
C ALA A 42 14.91 -5.52 -18.41
N ASP A 43 14.64 -4.99 -19.60
CA ASP A 43 13.58 -5.44 -20.48
C ASP A 43 13.89 -6.82 -21.09
N GLU A 44 15.13 -7.07 -21.51
CA GLU A 44 15.60 -8.40 -21.93
C GLU A 44 15.47 -9.43 -20.79
N ARG A 45 15.84 -9.05 -19.57
CA ARG A 45 15.65 -9.92 -18.39
C ARG A 45 14.18 -10.18 -18.11
N LEU A 46 13.32 -9.16 -18.21
CA LEU A 46 11.88 -9.32 -18.06
C LEU A 46 11.30 -10.23 -19.14
N HIS A 47 11.77 -10.12 -20.38
CA HIS A 47 11.35 -10.98 -21.48
C HIS A 47 11.76 -12.44 -21.23
N ALA A 48 13.02 -12.69 -20.87
CA ALA A 48 13.50 -14.03 -20.54
C ALA A 48 12.74 -14.64 -19.34
N LEU A 49 12.43 -13.83 -18.32
CA LEU A 49 11.63 -14.26 -17.18
C LEU A 49 10.18 -14.57 -17.55
N ARG A 50 9.58 -13.83 -18.51
CA ARG A 50 8.25 -14.11 -19.04
C ARG A 50 8.22 -15.41 -19.84
N GLU A 51 9.24 -15.69 -20.64
CA GLU A 51 9.33 -16.96 -21.38
C GLU A 51 9.55 -18.16 -20.45
N ALA A 52 10.33 -17.98 -19.38
CA ALA A 52 10.54 -18.99 -18.35
C ALA A 52 9.38 -19.10 -17.34
N ALA A 53 8.36 -18.24 -17.43
CA ALA A 53 7.24 -18.25 -16.51
C ALA A 53 6.41 -19.54 -16.69
N PRO A 54 5.92 -20.15 -15.61
CA PRO A 54 5.00 -21.28 -15.72
C PRO A 54 3.77 -20.87 -16.53
N LYS A 55 3.37 -21.71 -17.50
CA LYS A 55 2.15 -21.49 -18.28
C LYS A 55 0.89 -21.92 -17.55
N ASP A 56 1.02 -22.84 -16.59
CA ASP A 56 -0.10 -23.31 -15.76
C ASP A 56 -0.54 -22.20 -14.78
N PRO A 57 -1.78 -21.70 -14.89
CA PRO A 57 -2.32 -20.67 -14.00
C PRO A 57 -2.21 -21.02 -12.52
N MET A 58 -2.38 -22.30 -12.15
CA MET A 58 -2.32 -22.73 -10.75
C MET A 58 -0.91 -22.57 -10.18
N VAL A 59 0.11 -22.94 -10.95
CA VAL A 59 1.52 -22.77 -10.54
C VAL A 59 1.90 -21.29 -10.48
N ARG A 60 1.30 -20.45 -11.34
CA ARG A 60 1.51 -19.00 -11.29
C ARG A 60 0.92 -18.40 -10.02
N VAL A 61 -0.25 -18.85 -9.57
CA VAL A 61 -0.84 -18.40 -8.30
C VAL A 61 0.07 -18.77 -7.12
N ASP A 62 0.60 -19.99 -7.08
CA ASP A 62 1.55 -20.40 -6.02
C ASP A 62 2.79 -19.50 -5.97
N LYS A 63 3.41 -19.27 -7.12
CA LYS A 63 4.56 -18.36 -7.20
C LYS A 63 4.19 -16.94 -6.81
N TRP A 64 3.03 -16.45 -7.25
CA TRP A 64 2.57 -15.12 -6.90
C TRP A 64 2.40 -14.98 -5.39
N LEU A 65 1.75 -15.95 -4.74
CA LEU A 65 1.54 -15.95 -3.29
C LEU A 65 2.86 -15.94 -2.52
N LEU A 66 3.87 -16.70 -2.96
CA LEU A 66 5.20 -16.71 -2.34
C LEU A 66 5.82 -15.29 -2.22
N TYR A 67 5.60 -14.43 -3.21
CA TYR A 67 6.14 -13.06 -3.21
C TYR A 67 5.16 -12.02 -2.66
N SER A 68 3.86 -12.24 -2.85
CA SER A 68 2.83 -11.25 -2.57
C SER A 68 2.24 -11.39 -1.18
N GLU A 69 2.22 -12.57 -0.56
CA GLU A 69 1.76 -12.73 0.82
C GLU A 69 2.55 -11.83 1.79
N PRO A 70 3.90 -11.82 1.80
CA PRO A 70 4.65 -10.89 2.65
C PRO A 70 4.33 -9.42 2.36
N GLN A 71 4.03 -9.08 1.10
CA GLN A 71 3.64 -7.72 0.72
C GLN A 71 2.26 -7.36 1.24
N ILE A 72 1.29 -8.28 1.18
CA ILE A 72 -0.04 -8.13 1.76
C ILE A 72 0.09 -7.88 3.26
N GLN A 73 0.84 -8.74 3.98
CA GLN A 73 1.04 -8.58 5.43
C GLN A 73 1.72 -7.25 5.77
N ASN A 74 2.74 -6.84 5.02
CA ASN A 74 3.42 -5.57 5.21
C ASN A 74 2.49 -4.37 4.94
N ARG A 75 1.68 -4.42 3.87
CA ARG A 75 0.70 -3.37 3.59
C ARG A 75 -0.35 -3.27 4.70
N LEU A 76 -0.88 -4.40 5.19
CA LEU A 76 -1.80 -4.42 6.32
C LEU A 76 -1.15 -3.85 7.60
N ALA A 77 0.12 -4.17 7.86
CA ALA A 77 0.85 -3.57 8.98
C ALA A 77 1.01 -2.05 8.85
N LYS A 78 1.11 -1.52 7.62
CA LYS A 78 1.11 -0.07 7.35
C LYS A 78 -0.27 0.58 7.46
N LEU A 79 -1.35 -0.19 7.42
CA LEU A 79 -2.72 0.30 7.68
C LEU A 79 -3.01 0.53 9.16
N ARG A 80 -2.12 0.08 10.04
CA ARG A 80 -2.24 0.36 11.47
C ARG A 80 -2.26 1.86 11.69
N PHE A 81 -3.23 2.31 12.46
CA PHE A 81 -3.42 3.73 12.73
C PHE A 81 -2.22 4.34 13.47
N SER A 82 -1.76 3.67 14.53
CA SER A 82 -0.56 4.04 15.29
C SER A 82 0.02 2.84 16.03
N SER A 83 1.15 3.04 16.72
CA SER A 83 1.71 2.01 17.62
C SER A 83 0.83 1.76 18.85
N LEU A 84 0.10 2.79 19.31
CA LEU A 84 -0.82 2.69 20.45
C LEU A 84 -2.17 2.06 20.05
N HIS A 85 -2.57 2.25 18.79
CA HIS A 85 -3.76 1.64 18.20
C HIS A 85 -3.36 0.85 16.96
N PRO A 86 -2.83 -0.38 17.12
CA PRO A 86 -2.29 -1.19 16.03
C PRO A 86 -3.40 -1.82 15.16
N GLY A 87 -4.56 -1.17 15.04
CA GLY A 87 -5.68 -1.59 14.22
C GLY A 87 -5.92 -0.65 13.04
N LEU A 88 -6.66 -1.14 12.05
CA LEU A 88 -7.27 -0.31 11.02
C LEU A 88 -8.54 0.31 11.60
N ILE A 89 -8.50 1.61 11.89
CA ILE A 89 -9.66 2.32 12.42
C ILE A 89 -10.63 2.65 11.29
N THR A 90 -11.88 2.21 11.41
CA THR A 90 -12.92 2.50 10.42
C THR A 90 -13.57 3.84 10.70
N HIS A 91 -13.99 4.08 11.94
CA HIS A 91 -14.72 5.28 12.35
C HIS A 91 -14.74 5.41 13.87
N ARG A 92 -15.16 6.57 14.35
CA ARG A 92 -15.48 6.81 15.75
C ARG A 92 -16.95 7.13 15.92
N VAL A 93 -17.50 6.78 17.07
CA VAL A 93 -18.86 7.14 17.48
C VAL A 93 -18.76 8.04 18.71
N VAL A 94 -19.09 9.32 18.53
CA VAL A 94 -19.09 10.32 19.59
C VAL A 94 -20.41 10.22 20.36
N ARG A 95 -20.31 9.95 21.66
CA ARG A 95 -21.46 9.84 22.56
C ARG A 95 -21.61 11.13 23.36
N THR A 96 -22.85 11.53 23.64
CA THR A 96 -23.15 12.76 24.39
C THR A 96 -22.66 12.69 25.83
N ASP A 97 -22.72 11.51 26.45
CA ASP A 97 -22.47 11.31 27.88
C ASP A 97 -21.28 10.38 28.18
N GLY A 98 -20.29 10.30 27.29
CA GLY A 98 -19.14 9.40 27.50
C GLY A 98 -18.01 9.54 26.48
N PRO A 99 -16.91 8.79 26.68
CA PRO A 99 -15.81 8.79 25.73
C PRO A 99 -16.25 8.21 24.39
N ALA A 100 -15.72 8.76 23.29
CA ALA A 100 -16.04 8.29 21.95
C ALA A 100 -15.60 6.83 21.77
N GLU A 101 -16.43 6.02 21.11
CA GLU A 101 -16.11 4.65 20.77
C GLU A 101 -15.24 4.59 19.52
N ILE A 102 -14.21 3.74 19.51
CA ILE A 102 -13.28 3.59 18.40
C ILE A 102 -13.50 2.22 17.76
N TRP A 103 -14.01 2.20 16.53
CA TRP A 103 -14.33 0.98 15.79
C TRP A 103 -13.29 0.68 14.72
N GLY A 104 -12.98 -0.60 14.52
CA GLY A 104 -12.03 -1.01 13.49
C GLY A 104 -11.68 -2.48 13.49
N VAL A 105 -10.66 -2.83 12.71
CA VAL A 105 -10.10 -4.18 12.62
C VAL A 105 -8.81 -4.25 13.42
N ASP A 106 -8.69 -5.24 14.30
CA ASP A 106 -7.47 -5.48 15.06
C ASP A 106 -6.39 -6.09 14.16
N LEU A 107 -5.31 -5.35 13.91
CA LEU A 107 -4.18 -5.78 13.09
C LEU A 107 -2.91 -5.97 13.93
N SER A 108 -3.02 -6.13 15.26
CA SER A 108 -1.87 -6.19 16.17
C SER A 108 -0.95 -7.40 15.95
N GLY A 109 -1.48 -8.50 15.41
CA GLY A 109 -0.72 -9.73 15.15
C GLY A 109 0.42 -9.55 14.14
N ALA A 110 1.43 -10.42 14.22
CA ALA A 110 2.53 -10.45 13.25
C ALA A 110 2.04 -10.77 11.82
N HIS A 111 1.01 -11.60 11.72
CA HIS A 111 0.29 -11.95 10.50
C HIS A 111 -1.18 -11.53 10.67
N PRO A 112 -1.52 -10.27 10.39
CA PRO A 112 -2.87 -9.73 10.60
C PRO A 112 -3.95 -10.40 9.73
N ALA A 113 -3.58 -11.06 8.63
CA ALA A 113 -4.52 -11.80 7.78
C ALA A 113 -4.08 -13.24 7.58
N ARG A 114 -5.06 -14.14 7.45
CA ARG A 114 -4.89 -15.50 6.93
C ARG A 114 -5.14 -15.47 5.43
N ILE A 115 -4.30 -16.16 4.65
CA ILE A 115 -4.50 -16.28 3.20
C ILE A 115 -5.05 -17.67 2.91
N GLU A 116 -6.19 -17.73 2.25
CA GLU A 116 -6.82 -18.96 1.78
C GLU A 116 -6.79 -19.01 0.26
N ARG A 117 -6.64 -20.21 -0.28
CA ARG A 117 -6.64 -20.44 -1.73
C ARG A 117 -7.61 -21.55 -2.07
N GLU A 118 -8.48 -21.26 -3.04
CA GLU A 118 -9.36 -22.22 -3.68
C GLU A 118 -9.23 -22.08 -5.20
N GLY A 119 -8.41 -22.94 -5.82
CA GLY A 119 -8.12 -22.83 -7.25
C GLY A 119 -7.37 -21.55 -7.60
N LEU A 120 -8.01 -20.70 -8.41
CA LEU A 120 -7.52 -19.38 -8.82
C LEU A 120 -8.05 -18.23 -7.96
N VAL A 121 -8.87 -18.55 -6.95
CA VAL A 121 -9.39 -17.58 -5.99
C VAL A 121 -8.49 -17.57 -4.76
N VAL A 122 -7.96 -16.40 -4.44
CA VAL A 122 -7.20 -16.13 -3.21
C VAL A 122 -8.08 -15.25 -2.34
N THR A 123 -8.34 -15.68 -1.11
CA THR A 123 -9.09 -14.90 -0.12
C THR A 123 -8.16 -14.44 0.98
N VAL A 124 -8.09 -13.13 1.19
CA VAL A 124 -7.45 -12.50 2.34
C VAL A 124 -8.49 -12.42 3.45
N VAL A 125 -8.34 -13.27 4.46
CA VAL A 125 -9.23 -13.35 5.62
C VAL A 125 -8.69 -12.49 6.75
N LEU A 126 -9.46 -11.47 7.12
CA LEU A 126 -9.18 -10.50 8.17
C LEU A 126 -10.08 -10.74 9.39
N PRO A 127 -9.65 -10.32 10.59
CA PRO A 127 -10.51 -10.32 11.77
C PRO A 127 -11.74 -9.44 11.57
N GLU A 128 -12.87 -9.86 12.13
CA GLU A 128 -14.10 -9.07 12.07
C GLU A 128 -13.91 -7.68 12.74
N PRO A 129 -14.45 -6.60 12.13
CA PRO A 129 -14.43 -5.30 12.75
C PRO A 129 -15.20 -5.30 14.07
N ARG A 130 -14.63 -4.63 15.07
CA ARG A 130 -15.19 -4.58 16.44
C ARG A 130 -14.85 -3.25 17.09
N LEU A 131 -15.44 -3.04 18.27
CA LEU A 131 -15.02 -1.98 19.18
C LEU A 131 -13.59 -2.26 19.66
N LEU A 132 -12.65 -1.38 19.32
CA LEU A 132 -11.23 -1.50 19.67
C LEU A 132 -10.89 -0.75 20.97
N GLY A 133 -11.68 0.26 21.34
CA GLY A 133 -11.46 1.03 22.54
C GLY A 133 -12.36 2.26 22.65
N HIS A 134 -12.03 3.12 23.62
CA HIS A 134 -12.75 4.37 23.88
C HIS A 134 -11.76 5.52 24.02
N GLY A 135 -12.17 6.73 23.63
CA GLY A 135 -11.45 7.98 23.84
C GLY A 135 -11.19 8.79 22.57
N GLU A 136 -10.17 9.63 22.64
CA GLU A 136 -9.71 10.44 21.53
C GLU A 136 -8.62 9.73 20.73
N LEU A 137 -8.69 9.87 19.40
CA LEU A 137 -7.58 9.50 18.55
C LEU A 137 -6.59 10.65 18.49
N SER A 138 -5.30 10.33 18.52
CA SER A 138 -4.22 11.30 18.37
C SER A 138 -3.25 10.87 17.28
N GLY A 139 -2.57 11.84 16.67
CA GLY A 139 -1.59 11.63 15.61
C GLY A 139 -2.09 12.06 14.22
N MET A 140 -1.20 12.00 13.23
CA MET A 140 -1.43 12.56 11.88
C MET A 140 -2.60 11.93 11.13
N ASN A 141 -3.00 10.70 11.50
CA ASN A 141 -4.10 10.00 10.85
C ASN A 141 -5.46 10.24 11.54
N ALA A 142 -5.49 10.92 12.69
CA ALA A 142 -6.72 11.12 13.47
C ALA A 142 -7.79 11.84 12.64
N ASP A 143 -7.39 12.89 11.92
CA ASP A 143 -8.27 13.72 11.09
C ASP A 143 -8.85 12.96 9.87
N LEU A 144 -8.28 11.81 9.52
CA LEU A 144 -8.76 10.96 8.43
C LEU A 144 -9.85 9.98 8.88
N VAL A 145 -10.02 9.81 10.19
CA VAL A 145 -11.04 8.93 10.76
C VAL A 145 -12.32 9.74 10.93
N PRO A 146 -13.44 9.34 10.33
CA PRO A 146 -14.69 10.07 10.51
C PRO A 146 -15.25 9.90 11.93
N ASP A 147 -15.83 10.98 12.43
CA ASP A 147 -16.62 10.98 13.64
C ASP A 147 -18.12 10.96 13.29
N TYR A 148 -18.83 9.98 13.84
CA TYR A 148 -20.29 9.89 13.76
C TYR A 148 -20.89 10.22 15.12
N GLN A 149 -21.97 11.00 15.15
CA GLN A 149 -22.73 11.21 16.39
C GLN A 149 -23.56 9.95 16.69
N ALA A 150 -23.75 9.61 17.97
CA ALA A 150 -24.45 8.39 18.39
C ALA A 150 -25.92 8.33 17.92
N ASP A 151 -26.54 9.46 17.63
CA ASP A 151 -27.90 9.60 17.10
C ASP A 151 -27.97 9.61 15.55
N SER A 152 -26.81 9.59 14.88
CA SER A 152 -26.71 9.59 13.42
C SER A 152 -26.74 8.19 12.82
N LYS A 153 -26.90 8.09 11.49
CA LYS A 153 -26.77 6.81 10.78
C LYS A 153 -25.29 6.39 10.73
N ILE A 154 -24.89 5.54 11.66
CA ILE A 154 -23.55 4.95 11.72
C ILE A 154 -23.43 3.89 10.61
N PRO A 155 -22.38 3.92 9.76
CA PRO A 155 -22.17 2.91 8.72
C PRO A 155 -21.81 1.56 9.34
N ASP A 156 -22.12 0.47 8.65
CA ASP A 156 -21.68 -0.87 9.07
C ASP A 156 -20.14 -0.90 9.13
N PRO A 157 -19.54 -1.23 10.29
CA PRO A 157 -18.10 -1.40 10.43
C PRO A 157 -17.49 -2.33 9.36
N LYS A 158 -18.21 -3.39 8.96
CA LYS A 158 -17.77 -4.37 7.95
C LYS A 158 -17.70 -3.77 6.56
N GLU A 159 -18.74 -3.07 6.13
CA GLU A 159 -18.74 -2.38 4.84
C GLU A 159 -17.60 -1.35 4.78
N ARG A 160 -17.40 -0.59 5.85
CA ARG A 160 -16.36 0.44 5.88
C ARG A 160 -14.95 -0.16 5.89
N ALA A 161 -14.72 -1.23 6.64
CA ALA A 161 -13.46 -1.96 6.62
C ALA A 161 -13.17 -2.54 5.23
N GLN A 162 -14.18 -3.12 4.57
CA GLN A 162 -14.07 -3.64 3.20
C GLN A 162 -13.61 -2.55 2.24
N LEU A 163 -14.25 -1.37 2.25
CA LEU A 163 -13.89 -0.25 1.38
C LEU A 163 -12.45 0.22 1.60
N LEU A 164 -12.00 0.30 2.85
CA LEU A 164 -10.62 0.68 3.17
C LEU A 164 -9.63 -0.38 2.67
N CYS A 165 -9.89 -1.66 2.93
CA CYS A 165 -9.05 -2.75 2.45
C CYS A 165 -8.98 -2.79 0.91
N GLU A 166 -10.10 -2.65 0.22
CA GLU A 166 -10.16 -2.60 -1.23
C GLU A 166 -9.40 -1.41 -1.80
N HIS A 167 -9.51 -0.23 -1.19
CA HIS A 167 -8.75 0.94 -1.63
C HIS A 167 -7.24 0.72 -1.49
N PHE A 168 -6.79 0.23 -0.35
CA PHE A 168 -5.35 0.10 -0.06
C PHE A 168 -4.69 -1.12 -0.72
N LEU A 169 -5.44 -2.20 -0.91
CA LEU A 169 -4.95 -3.44 -1.55
C LEU A 169 -5.42 -3.56 -3.00
N GLY A 170 -6.20 -2.61 -3.52
CA GLY A 170 -6.73 -2.62 -4.89
C GLY A 170 -5.65 -2.77 -5.94
N GLY A 171 -4.53 -2.06 -5.81
CA GLY A 171 -3.42 -2.22 -6.76
C GLY A 171 -2.78 -3.62 -6.76
N LEU A 172 -2.84 -4.36 -5.65
CA LEU A 172 -2.40 -5.77 -5.62
C LEU A 172 -3.42 -6.69 -6.26
N ARG A 173 -4.71 -6.44 -6.02
CA ARG A 173 -5.82 -7.16 -6.67
C ARG A 173 -5.75 -7.00 -8.18
N GLU A 174 -5.67 -5.77 -8.67
CA GLU A 174 -5.57 -5.46 -10.10
C GLU A 174 -4.34 -6.12 -10.74
N ALA A 175 -3.18 -6.07 -10.07
CA ALA A 175 -1.97 -6.73 -10.56
C ALA A 175 -2.16 -8.25 -10.64
N PHE A 176 -2.76 -8.88 -9.63
CA PHE A 176 -3.02 -10.32 -9.61
C PHE A 176 -3.95 -10.77 -10.73
N GLU A 177 -5.09 -10.08 -10.89
CA GLU A 177 -6.10 -10.37 -11.91
C GLU A 177 -5.54 -10.14 -13.34
N LYS A 178 -4.67 -9.14 -13.51
CA LYS A 178 -4.00 -8.86 -14.78
C LYS A 178 -2.91 -9.88 -15.10
N ASP A 179 -2.14 -10.29 -14.09
CA ASP A 179 -1.04 -11.21 -14.30
C ASP A 179 -1.57 -12.61 -14.62
N ILE A 180 -2.61 -13.08 -13.93
CA ILE A 180 -3.13 -14.45 -14.06
C ILE A 180 -4.58 -14.41 -14.50
N GLU A 181 -4.82 -14.76 -15.77
CA GLU A 181 -6.15 -14.79 -16.36
C GLU A 181 -7.11 -15.68 -15.55
N GLY A 182 -8.27 -15.12 -15.18
CA GLY A 182 -9.29 -15.81 -14.39
C GLY A 182 -9.02 -15.89 -12.88
N ALA A 183 -7.88 -15.37 -12.39
CA ALA A 183 -7.62 -15.29 -10.97
C ALA A 183 -8.40 -14.16 -10.30
N GLN A 184 -8.70 -14.31 -9.00
CA GLN A 184 -9.42 -13.33 -8.21
C GLN A 184 -8.80 -13.18 -6.83
N LEU A 185 -8.65 -11.93 -6.38
CA LEU A 185 -8.25 -11.62 -5.01
C LEU A 185 -9.44 -11.03 -4.26
N LEU A 186 -9.95 -11.77 -3.28
CA LEU A 186 -11.11 -11.41 -2.46
C LEU A 186 -10.69 -11.05 -1.04
N PHE A 187 -11.51 -10.25 -0.37
CA PHE A 187 -11.36 -9.94 1.05
C PHE A 187 -12.57 -10.49 1.81
N ARG A 188 -12.32 -11.10 2.96
CA ARG A 188 -13.36 -11.61 3.86
C ARG A 188 -13.03 -11.22 5.28
N PHE A 189 -14.06 -10.87 6.04
CA PHE A 189 -13.98 -10.66 7.48
C PHE A 189 -14.64 -11.82 8.20
N GLU A 190 -13.87 -12.49 9.05
CA GLU A 190 -14.33 -13.59 9.90
C GLU A 190 -14.15 -13.22 11.37
N GLY A 191 -15.19 -13.44 12.16
CA GLY A 191 -15.09 -13.36 13.62
C GLY A 191 -14.01 -14.34 14.07
N GLN A 192 -13.12 -13.93 14.97
CA GLN A 192 -12.23 -14.88 15.62
C GLN A 192 -13.13 -15.92 16.31
N GLY A 193 -13.29 -17.08 15.68
CA GLY A 193 -13.84 -18.25 16.35
C GLY A 193 -13.07 -18.37 17.66
N ALA A 194 -13.80 -18.40 18.78
CA ALA A 194 -13.25 -18.42 20.12
C ALA A 194 -11.96 -19.25 20.12
N ALA A 195 -10.81 -18.59 20.31
CA ALA A 195 -9.55 -19.29 20.44
C ALA A 195 -9.79 -20.40 21.46
N ALA A 196 -9.68 -21.66 21.03
CA ALA A 196 -9.84 -22.79 21.93
C ALA A 196 -8.98 -22.49 23.16
N PRO A 197 -9.53 -22.58 24.38
CA PRO A 197 -8.79 -22.24 25.58
C PRO A 197 -7.47 -22.99 25.51
N ALA A 198 -6.35 -22.26 25.65
CA ALA A 198 -5.04 -22.86 25.75
C ALA A 198 -5.16 -23.93 26.83
N THR A 199 -5.20 -25.19 26.43
CA THR A 199 -5.16 -26.33 27.34
C THR A 199 -3.86 -26.17 28.08
N GLY A 200 -3.97 -25.67 29.30
CA GLY A 200 -2.87 -25.56 30.23
C GLY A 200 -2.19 -26.91 30.29
N ASP A 201 -0.91 -26.89 29.96
CA ASP A 201 0.00 -28.00 30.15
C ASP A 201 0.14 -28.21 31.67
N GLU A 202 -0.81 -28.94 32.26
CA GLU A 202 -0.62 -29.59 33.56
C GLU A 202 0.35 -30.74 33.34
N ARG A 203 1.64 -30.43 33.40
CA ARG A 203 2.68 -31.43 33.71
C ARG A 203 3.22 -31.14 35.10
N GLY A 204 2.92 -32.08 35.99
CA GLY A 204 3.57 -32.24 37.28
C GLY A 204 4.96 -32.85 37.18
#